data_AF-A0A815PLN9-F1
#
_entry.id   AF-A0A815PLN9-F1
#
_cell.length_a   1.000
_cell.length_b   1.000
_cell.length_c   1.000
_cell.angle_alpha   90.00
_cell.angle_beta   90.00
_cell.angle_gamma   90.00
#
_symmetry.space_group_name_H-M   'P 1'
#
loop_
_entity.id
_entity.type
_entity.pdbx_description
1 polymer ?
#
loop_
_entity_poly.entity_id
_entity_poly.type
_entity_poly.pdbx_seq_one_letter_code
_entity_poly.pdbx_strand_id
1 'polypeptide(L)' 'MSEINALSFVKMFLHLAKYPELAVNGVLLSARTDSTNEEVDSSSYLHFVDCIPLFHGVLSLSPMLEIALSQ' A
#
# COMPACT_ATOMS: atom_id res chain seq x y z
N MET A 1 3.21 16.92 0.69
CA MET A 1 2.52 16.33 -0.47
C MET A 1 3.10 14.93 -0.68
N SER A 2 2.33 13.87 -0.45
CA SER A 2 2.79 12.50 -0.73
C SER A 2 2.64 12.18 -2.21
N GLU A 3 3.55 11.39 -2.77
CA GLU A 3 3.55 11.01 -4.19
C GLU A 3 3.32 9.50 -4.31
N ILE A 4 2.55 9.09 -5.34
CA ILE A 4 2.27 7.69 -5.63
C ILE A 4 2.85 7.35 -7.00
N ASN A 5 3.69 6.32 -7.07
CA ASN A 5 4.18 5.78 -8.33
C ASN A 5 3.00 5.31 -9.21
N ALA A 6 3.05 5.63 -10.50
CA ALA A 6 1.98 5.32 -11.44
C ALA A 6 1.62 3.82 -11.48
N LEU A 7 2.62 2.93 -11.38
CA LEU A 7 2.37 1.47 -11.36
C LEU A 7 1.62 1.04 -10.11
N SER A 8 1.94 1.61 -8.94
CA SER A 8 1.21 1.35 -7.69
C SER A 8 -0.25 1.72 -7.83
N PHE A 9 -0.52 2.89 -8.42
CA PHE A 9 -1.87 3.35 -8.68
C PHE A 9 -2.62 2.42 -9.65
N VAL A 10 -1.96 2.00 -10.73
CA VAL A 10 -2.55 1.06 -11.70
C VAL A 10 -2.82 -0.30 -11.07
N LYS A 11 -1.93 -0.85 -10.22
CA LYS A 11 -2.18 -2.11 -9.50
C LYS A 11 -3.41 -2.01 -8.60
N MET A 12 -3.54 -0.91 -7.85
CA MET A 12 -4.70 -0.63 -7.02
C MET A 12 -5.99 -0.57 -7.87
N PHE A 13 -5.96 0.17 -8.97
CA PHE A 13 -7.12 0.33 -9.85
C PHE A 13 -7.51 -0.97 -10.55
N LEU A 14 -6.54 -1.75 -11.03
CA LEU A 14 -6.78 -3.05 -11.64
C LEU A 14 -7.38 -4.05 -10.64
N HIS A 15 -7.00 -4.00 -9.36
CA HIS A 15 -7.61 -4.84 -8.33
C HIS A 15 -9.11 -4.52 -8.16
N LEU A 16 -9.46 -3.23 -8.13
CA LEU A 16 -10.85 -2.76 -8.12
C LEU A 16 -11.60 -3.21 -9.37
N ALA A 17 -11.04 -2.98 -10.55
CA ALA A 17 -11.68 -3.31 -11.83
C ALA A 17 -11.87 -4.82 -12.01
N LYS A 18 -11.00 -5.65 -11.42
CA LYS A 18 -11.12 -7.12 -11.46
C LYS A 18 -12.28 -7.64 -10.59
N TYR A 19 -12.59 -6.96 -9.48
CA TYR A 19 -13.65 -7.34 -8.55
C TYR A 19 -14.61 -6.17 -8.27
N PRO A 20 -15.35 -5.69 -9.29
CA PRO A 20 -16.11 -4.44 -9.21
C PRO A 20 -17.25 -4.45 -8.17
N GLU A 21 -17.82 -5.63 -7.90
CA GLU A 21 -18.95 -5.80 -6.99
C GLU A 21 -18.53 -6.07 -5.54
N LEU A 22 -17.23 -6.20 -5.27
CA LEU A 22 -16.71 -6.61 -3.96
C LEU A 22 -15.85 -5.51 -3.36
N ALA A 23 -15.92 -5.37 -2.04
CA ALA A 23 -14.94 -4.57 -1.31
C ALA A 23 -13.55 -5.23 -1.45
N VAL A 24 -12.55 -4.44 -1.82
CA VAL A 24 -11.15 -4.88 -1.93
C VAL A 24 -10.26 -4.09 -0.98
N ASN A 25 -9.12 -4.67 -0.59
CA ASN A 25 -8.09 -3.95 0.16
C ASN A 25 -6.69 -4.24 -0.40
N GLY A 26 -5.71 -3.51 0.13
CA GLY A 26 -4.32 -3.58 -0.25
C GLY A 26 -3.46 -2.71 0.67
N VAL A 27 -2.15 -2.79 0.50
CA VAL A 27 -1.17 -1.94 1.20
C VAL A 27 -0.31 -1.19 0.20
N LEU A 28 -0.04 0.08 0.50
CA LEU A 28 0.92 0.90 -0.24
C LEU A 28 2.27 0.83 0.46
N LEU A 29 3.33 0.59 -0.31
CA LEU A 29 4.68 0.49 0.19
C LEU A 29 5.43 1.78 -0.14
N SER A 30 6.12 2.32 0.87
CA SER A 30 7.09 3.41 0.70
C SER A 30 8.48 2.86 0.93
N ALA A 31 9.46 3.35 0.18
CA ALA A 31 10.84 3.10 0.54
C ALA A 31 11.15 3.82 1.86
N ARG A 32 11.79 3.12 2.79
CA ARG A 32 12.27 3.73 4.03
C ARG A 32 13.55 4.48 3.71
N THR A 33 13.56 5.79 3.92
CA THR A 33 14.78 6.60 3.91
C THR A 33 15.40 6.50 5.30
N ASP A 34 16.46 5.70 5.45
CA ASP A 34 17.25 5.67 6.68
C ASP A 34 18.08 6.95 6.79
N SER A 35 17.48 8.00 7.36
CA SER A 35 18.18 9.22 7.75
C SER A 35 19.07 8.91 8.95
N THR A 36 20.26 8.37 8.70
CA THR A 36 21.27 8.12 9.75
C THR A 36 22.06 9.37 10.13
N ASN A 37 21.89 10.47 9.41
CA ASN A 37 22.36 11.80 9.77
C ASN A 37 21.44 12.83 9.10
N GLU A 38 21.39 14.02 9.66
CA GLU A 38 20.62 15.19 9.22
C GLU A 38 19.20 15.24 9.76
N GLU A 39 18.96 16.34 10.45
CA GLU A 39 17.74 16.84 11.08
C GLU A 39 16.47 16.34 10.38
N VAL A 40 15.56 15.73 11.15
CA VAL A 40 14.23 15.33 10.70
C VAL A 40 13.47 16.60 10.34
N ASP A 41 13.68 17.06 9.11
CA ASP A 41 12.88 18.11 8.53
C ASP A 41 11.44 17.57 8.53
N SER A 42 10.53 18.31 9.16
CA SER A 42 9.14 17.91 9.42
C SER A 42 8.29 17.82 8.13
N SER A 43 8.96 17.76 6.98
CA SER A 43 8.47 17.70 5.63
C SER A 43 9.02 16.48 4.88
N SER A 44 9.24 15.35 5.56
CA SER A 44 9.57 14.09 4.88
C SER A 44 8.37 13.63 4.04
N TYR A 45 8.47 13.85 2.74
CA TYR A 45 7.43 13.47 1.78
C TYR A 45 7.40 11.94 1.62
N LEU A 46 6.25 11.32 1.86
CA LEU A 46 6.07 9.88 1.63
C LEU A 46 5.95 9.62 0.13
N HIS A 47 6.87 8.80 -0.39
CA HIS A 47 6.89 8.37 -1.79
C HIS A 47 6.53 6.89 -1.88
N PHE A 48 5.30 6.61 -2.30
CA PHE A 48 4.80 5.24 -2.44
C PHE A 48 5.35 4.61 -3.72
N VAL A 49 6.21 3.61 -3.55
CA VAL A 49 6.93 2.93 -4.63
C VAL A 49 6.18 1.71 -5.16
N ASP A 50 5.29 1.10 -4.36
CA ASP A 50 4.48 -0.04 -4.80
C ASP A 50 3.10 -0.11 -4.13
N CYS A 51 2.22 -0.94 -4.69
CA CYS A 51 0.96 -1.37 -4.11
C CYS A 51 0.86 -2.91 -4.15
N ILE A 52 0.49 -3.52 -3.03
CA ILE A 52 0.16 -4.94 -2.93
C ILE A 52 -1.36 -5.09 -2.72
N PRO A 53 -2.11 -5.53 -3.75
CA PRO A 53 -3.46 -6.05 -3.61
C PRO A 53 -3.53 -7.21 -2.61
N LEU A 54 -4.46 -7.18 -1.64
CA LEU A 54 -4.59 -8.24 -0.63
C LEU A 54 -5.83 -9.12 -0.86
N PHE A 55 -7.02 -8.65 -0.46
CA PHE A 55 -8.25 -9.44 -0.46
C PHE A 55 -9.39 -8.74 -1.23
N HIS A 56 -10.36 -9.54 -1.67
CA HIS A 56 -11.56 -9.13 -2.39
C HIS A 56 -12.78 -9.89 -1.84
N GLY A 57 -13.57 -9.23 -0.98
CA GLY A 57 -14.62 -9.86 -0.17
C GLY A 57 -14.12 -10.38 1.18
N VAL A 58 -15.03 -10.43 2.17
CA VAL A 58 -14.79 -10.85 3.58
C VAL A 58 -13.45 -10.34 4.16
N LEU A 59 -13.26 -9.03 4.14
CA LEU A 59 -12.00 -8.38 4.52
C LEU A 59 -11.67 -8.46 6.02
N SER A 60 -12.63 -8.87 6.86
CA SER A 60 -12.51 -8.89 8.33
C SER A 60 -11.89 -10.17 8.90
N LEU A 61 -11.40 -11.08 8.05
CA LEU A 61 -10.75 -12.31 8.49
C LEU A 61 -9.33 -12.01 9.01
N SER A 62 -9.25 -11.70 10.30
CA SER A 62 -8.00 -11.37 11.00
C SER A 62 -6.84 -12.33 10.72
N PRO A 63 -7.02 -13.68 10.68
CA PRO A 63 -5.90 -14.58 10.45
C PRO A 63 -5.25 -14.40 9.07
N MET A 64 -6.06 -14.16 8.04
CA MET A 64 -5.54 -13.98 6.69
C MET A 64 -4.81 -12.65 6.55
N LEU A 65 -5.34 -11.59 7.17
CA LEU A 65 -4.68 -10.28 7.21
C LEU A 65 -3.34 -10.33 7.93
N GLU A 66 -3.25 -11.06 9.06
CA GLU A 66 -2.02 -11.24 9.81
C GLU A 66 -0.93 -11.94 8.99
N ILE A 67 -1.28 -13.04 8.32
CA ILE A 67 -0.35 -13.75 7.44
C ILE A 67 0.09 -12.84 6.29
N ALA A 68 -0.83 -12.09 5.68
CA ALA A 68 -0.50 -11.19 4.58
C ALA A 68 0.47 -10.06 4.97
N LEU A 69 0.37 -9.53 6.20
CA LEU A 69 1.29 -8.49 6.69
C LEU A 69 2.64 -9.05 7.15
N SER A 70 2.73 -10.35 7.40
CA SER A 70 3.96 -11.02 7.83
C SER A 70 4.83 -11.48 6.65
N GLN A 71 4.26 -11.54 5.43
CA GLN A 71 4.95 -11.94 4.19
C GLN A 71 5.60 -10.74 3.52
#